data_AF-A0AAN6WSR6-F1
#
_entry.id   AF-A0AAN6WSR6-F1
#
_cell.length_a   1.000
_cell.length_b   1.000
_cell.length_c   1.000
_cell.angle_alpha   90.00
_cell.angle_beta   90.00
_cell.angle_gamma   90.00
#
_symmetry.space_group_name_H-M   'P 1'
#
loop_
_entity.id
_entity.type
_entity.pdbx_description
1 polymer ?
#
loop_
_entity_poly.entity_id
_entity_poly.type
_entity_poly.pdbx_seq_one_letter_code
_entity_poly.pdbx_strand_id
1 'polypeptide(L)'
;DDASDKPEIAPRRFVVVDGRYQCAARDCKSTKLYQHPGELRKHQKNHTRPEKCGVCGVGRAEKKDVYRHMWRAHLLEAIEQNIPQVSTKCHFPGCTHKGRRDNVTRHLKTVHAPGREKN
;
A
#
# COMPACT_ATOMS: atom_id res chain seq x y z
N ASP A 1 29.52 16.75 24.81
CA ASP A 1 28.06 16.92 24.77
C ASP A 1 27.59 16.98 23.33
N ASP A 2 27.03 15.88 22.81
CA ASP A 2 26.05 15.95 21.71
C ASP A 2 25.21 14.67 21.73
N ALA A 3 24.19 14.67 22.59
CA ALA A 3 23.15 13.66 22.59
C ALA A 3 22.23 13.96 21.40
N SER A 4 22.55 13.38 20.24
CA SER A 4 21.66 13.42 19.08
C SER A 4 20.37 12.67 19.43
N ASP A 5 19.35 13.43 19.78
CA ASP A 5 17.97 13.02 20.06
C ASP A 5 17.43 12.24 18.86
N LYS A 6 17.53 10.91 18.93
CA LYS A 6 16.83 10.00 18.02
C LYS A 6 15.35 10.14 18.35
N PRO A 7 14.48 10.58 17.42
CA PRO A 7 13.06 10.68 17.73
C PRO A 7 12.57 9.29 18.17
N GLU A 8 12.21 9.18 19.44
CA GLU A 8 11.57 8.00 20.01
C GLU A 8 10.35 7.69 19.16
N ILE A 9 10.42 6.61 18.38
CA ILE A 9 9.30 6.11 17.59
C ILE A 9 8.25 5.71 18.63
N ALA A 10 7.27 6.58 18.87
CA ALA A 10 6.22 6.42 19.87
C ALA A 10 5.74 4.96 19.94
N PRO A 11 5.57 4.38 21.14
CA PRO A 11 5.26 2.97 21.31
C PRO A 11 3.99 2.64 20.54
N ARG A 12 4.19 1.90 19.45
CA ARG A 12 3.18 1.48 18.49
C ARG A 12 2.15 0.64 19.24
N ARG A 13 1.03 1.25 19.66
CA ARG A 13 -0.01 0.57 20.43
C ARG A 13 -0.56 -0.63 19.67
N PHE A 14 -0.36 -1.81 20.25
CA PHE A 14 -0.93 -3.06 19.78
C PHE A 14 -1.33 -3.92 20.97
N VAL A 15 -2.26 -4.83 20.73
CA VAL A 15 -2.64 -5.87 21.68
C VAL A 15 -2.43 -7.23 21.03
N VAL A 16 -2.23 -8.26 21.85
CA VAL A 16 -2.14 -9.64 21.39
C VAL A 16 -3.43 -10.35 21.75
N VAL A 17 -4.11 -10.91 20.75
CA VAL A 17 -5.38 -11.64 20.88
C VAL A 17 -5.19 -13.01 20.23
N ASP A 18 -5.32 -14.08 21.01
CA ASP A 18 -5.10 -15.47 20.58
C ASP A 18 -3.78 -15.67 19.81
N GLY A 19 -2.69 -15.11 20.34
CA GLY A 19 -1.36 -15.20 19.72
C GLY A 19 -1.18 -14.37 18.45
N ARG A 20 -2.16 -13.55 18.07
CA ARG A 20 -2.11 -12.64 16.90
C ARG A 20 -2.07 -11.18 17.34
N TYR A 21 -1.49 -10.35 16.50
CA TYR A 21 -1.29 -8.93 16.80
C TYR A 21 -2.43 -8.10 16.24
N GLN A 22 -3.03 -7.23 17.06
CA GLN A 22 -4.09 -6.31 16.65
C GLN A 22 -3.64 -4.86 16.86
N CYS A 23 -4.00 -3.98 15.93
CA CYS A 23 -3.73 -2.55 16.08
C CYS A 23 -4.64 -1.94 17.16
N ALA A 24 -4.05 -1.20 18.09
CA ALA A 24 -4.77 -0.53 19.18
C ALA A 24 -4.70 1.01 19.07
N ALA A 25 -4.50 1.54 17.86
CA ALA A 25 -4.60 2.97 17.62
C ALA A 25 -6.08 3.40 17.68
N ARG A 26 -6.35 4.56 18.30
CA ARG A 26 -7.72 5.03 18.58
C ARG A 26 -8.55 5.29 17.32
N ASP A 27 -7.90 5.73 16.26
CA ASP A 27 -8.48 6.02 14.94
C ASP A 27 -8.46 4.80 14.01
N CYS A 28 -7.95 3.65 14.48
CA CYS A 28 -7.91 2.45 13.67
C CYS A 28 -9.27 1.75 13.62
N LYS A 29 -9.90 1.79 12.44
CA LYS A 29 -11.15 1.08 12.16
C LYS A 29 -10.95 -0.40 11.77
N SER A 30 -9.70 -0.88 11.73
CA SER A 30 -9.40 -2.23 11.27
C SER A 30 -9.50 -3.23 12.41
N THR A 31 -10.35 -4.24 12.26
CA THR A 31 -10.42 -5.41 13.15
C THR A 31 -9.42 -6.49 12.76
N LYS A 32 -8.49 -6.19 11.83
CA LYS A 32 -7.55 -7.17 11.30
C LYS A 32 -6.55 -7.63 12.36
N LEU A 33 -6.42 -8.95 12.47
CA LEU A 33 -5.38 -9.62 13.23
C LEU A 33 -4.22 -9.98 12.31
N TYR A 34 -3.00 -9.79 12.78
CA TYR A 34 -1.76 -10.04 12.05
C TYR A 34 -1.02 -11.22 12.70
N GLN A 35 -0.52 -12.14 11.89
CA GLN A 35 0.27 -13.28 12.38
C GLN A 35 1.64 -12.84 12.91
N HIS A 36 2.20 -11.77 12.36
CA HIS A 36 3.55 -11.31 12.66
C HIS A 36 3.57 -9.82 13.02
N PRO A 37 4.44 -9.41 13.96
CA PRO A 37 4.55 -8.01 14.36
C PRO A 37 5.03 -7.11 13.20
N GLY A 38 5.79 -7.67 12.25
CA GLY A 38 6.21 -6.95 11.04
C GLY A 38 5.04 -6.50 10.16
N GLU A 39 3.99 -7.31 10.05
CA GLU A 39 2.80 -6.98 9.26
C GLU A 39 1.94 -5.92 9.95
N LEU A 40 1.79 -6.02 11.26
CA LEU A 40 1.17 -4.97 12.07
C LEU A 40 1.94 -3.65 11.95
N ARG A 41 3.28 -3.70 12.00
CA ARG A 41 4.13 -2.51 11.86
C ARG A 41 3.94 -1.84 10.50
N LYS A 42 3.81 -2.62 9.42
CA LYS A 42 3.45 -2.11 8.09
C LYS A 42 2.07 -1.45 8.12
N HIS A 43 1.07 -2.10 8.71
CA HIS A 43 -0.28 -1.55 8.83
C HIS A 43 -0.31 -0.19 9.53
N GLN A 44 0.39 -0.07 10.65
CA GLN A 44 0.45 1.17 11.43
C GLN A 44 1.09 2.34 10.66
N LYS A 45 1.88 2.09 9.59
CA LYS A 45 2.35 3.17 8.70
C LYS A 45 1.19 3.86 7.96
N ASN A 46 0.01 3.26 7.88
CA ASN A 46 -1.17 3.93 7.33
C ASN A 46 -1.71 5.03 8.24
N HIS A 47 -1.42 4.98 9.55
CA HIS A 47 -1.79 6.01 10.51
C HIS A 47 -0.79 7.16 10.45
N THR A 48 0.51 6.86 10.50
CA THR A 48 1.56 7.90 10.51
C THR A 48 1.89 8.46 9.13
N ARG A 49 1.73 7.65 8.08
CA ARG A 49 2.00 7.99 6.67
C ARG A 49 3.37 8.67 6.52
N PRO A 50 4.47 7.96 6.85
CA PRO A 50 5.79 8.55 7.00
C PRO A 50 6.37 9.06 5.68
N GLU A 51 5.99 8.44 4.56
CA GLU A 51 6.52 8.77 3.25
C GLU A 51 5.72 9.93 2.66
N LYS A 52 6.35 11.09 2.49
CA LYS A 52 5.70 12.29 1.95
C LYS A 52 6.04 12.45 0.46
N CYS A 53 5.07 12.95 -0.30
CA CYS A 53 5.31 13.41 -1.66
C CYS A 53 6.13 14.70 -1.62
N GLY A 54 7.27 14.75 -2.32
CA GLY A 54 8.12 15.95 -2.40
C GLY A 54 7.50 17.14 -3.14
N VAL A 55 6.44 16.91 -3.93
CA VAL A 55 5.77 17.96 -4.71
C VAL A 55 4.63 18.59 -3.92
N CYS A 56 3.74 17.79 -3.32
CA CYS A 56 2.53 18.30 -2.64
C CYS A 56 2.44 17.98 -1.15
N GLY A 57 3.46 17.37 -0.55
CA GLY A 57 3.50 17.02 0.88
C GLY A 57 2.56 15.88 1.31
N VAL A 58 1.74 15.36 0.40
CA VAL A 58 0.75 14.31 0.74
C VAL A 58 1.45 13.04 1.25
N GLY A 59 1.01 12.56 2.41
CA GLY A 59 1.56 11.36 3.06
C GLY A 59 1.01 10.03 2.53
N ARG A 60 1.88 9.03 2.47
CA ARG A 60 1.61 7.63 2.14
C ARG A 60 2.33 6.70 3.13
N ALA A 61 1.85 5.45 3.21
CA ALA A 61 2.41 4.46 4.12
C ALA A 61 3.77 3.94 3.66
N GLU A 62 3.98 3.81 2.35
CA GLU A 62 5.21 3.26 1.76
C GLU A 62 5.63 4.03 0.50
N LYS A 63 6.93 3.98 0.17
CA LYS A 63 7.52 4.70 -0.98
C LYS A 63 6.85 4.32 -2.31
N LYS A 64 6.51 3.04 -2.47
CA LYS A 64 5.79 2.53 -3.66
C LYS A 64 4.42 3.19 -3.86
N ASP A 65 3.77 3.62 -2.76
CA ASP A 65 2.50 4.32 -2.82
C ASP A 65 2.68 5.80 -3.14
N VAL A 66 3.82 6.40 -2.76
CA VAL A 66 4.23 7.74 -3.25
C VAL A 66 4.49 7.68 -4.76
N TYR A 67 5.23 6.69 -5.26
CA TYR A 67 5.46 6.54 -6.70
C TYR A 67 4.16 6.41 -7.50
N ARG A 68 3.22 5.60 -6.98
CA ARG A 68 1.88 5.50 -7.60
C ARG A 68 1.11 6.82 -7.55
N HIS A 69 1.26 7.58 -6.47
CA HIS A 69 0.70 8.92 -6.34
C HIS A 69 1.30 9.88 -7.37
N MET A 70 2.63 9.87 -7.57
CA MET A 70 3.30 10.70 -8.57
C MET A 70 2.72 10.46 -9.97
N TRP A 71 2.64 9.21 -10.42
CA TRP A 71 2.06 8.88 -11.73
C TRP A 71 0.59 9.27 -11.92
N ARG A 72 -0.16 9.56 -10.84
CA ARG A 72 -1.58 9.93 -10.90
C ARG A 72 -1.84 11.43 -10.73
N ALA A 73 -0.98 12.12 -9.98
CA ALA A 73 -1.20 13.51 -9.58
C ALA A 73 -0.08 14.47 -10.04
N HIS A 74 1.10 13.94 -10.39
CA HIS A 74 2.31 14.68 -10.75
C HIS A 74 3.04 13.96 -11.90
N LEU A 75 2.37 13.88 -13.06
CA LEU A 75 2.84 13.08 -14.19
C LEU A 75 4.21 13.57 -14.70
N LEU A 76 4.39 14.89 -14.84
CA LEU A 76 5.62 15.48 -15.37
C LEU A 76 6.79 15.22 -14.42
N GLU A 77 6.57 15.43 -13.13
CA GLU A 77 7.57 15.23 -12.08
C GLU A 77 7.90 13.74 -11.91
N ALA A 78 6.93 12.84 -12.11
CA ALA A 78 7.19 11.40 -12.10
C ALA A 78 8.15 10.98 -13.23
N ILE A 79 7.99 11.57 -14.41
CA ILE A 79 8.84 11.35 -15.58
C ILE A 79 10.24 11.92 -15.31
N GLU A 80 10.31 13.18 -14.86
CA GLU A 80 11.57 13.86 -14.57
C GLU A 80 12.40 13.12 -13.51
N GLN A 81 11.75 12.65 -12.45
CA GLN A 81 12.37 11.87 -11.36
C GLN A 81 12.61 10.41 -11.73
N ASN A 82 12.41 10.01 -13.00
CA ASN A 82 12.63 8.66 -13.52
C ASN A 82 11.94 7.57 -12.67
N ILE A 83 10.73 7.84 -12.20
CA ILE A 83 9.99 6.90 -11.35
C ILE A 83 9.41 5.80 -12.23
N PRO A 84 9.72 4.51 -12.01
CA PRO A 84 9.24 3.45 -12.88
C PRO A 84 7.71 3.28 -12.80
N GLN A 85 7.03 3.30 -13.95
CA GLN A 85 5.60 3.00 -14.05
C GLN A 85 5.38 1.48 -14.12
N VAL A 86 5.01 0.87 -12.99
CA VAL A 86 4.72 -0.58 -12.96
C VAL A 86 3.29 -0.84 -13.45
N SER A 87 3.17 -1.29 -14.70
CA SER A 87 1.92 -1.77 -15.30
C SER A 87 2.09 -3.21 -15.81
N THR A 88 1.16 -4.08 -15.44
CA THR A 88 1.07 -5.48 -15.84
C THR A 88 0.00 -5.63 -16.91
N LYS A 89 0.27 -6.39 -17.97
CA LYS A 89 -0.73 -6.73 -19.00
C LYS A 89 -1.50 -7.98 -18.57
N CYS A 90 -2.75 -8.09 -18.99
CA CYS A 90 -3.48 -9.35 -18.94
C CYS A 90 -2.82 -10.35 -19.90
N HIS A 91 -2.68 -11.60 -19.47
CA HIS A 91 -2.07 -12.66 -20.30
C HIS A 91 -3.13 -13.53 -20.99
N PHE A 92 -4.42 -13.24 -20.79
CA PHE A 92 -5.49 -13.98 -21.46
C PHE A 92 -5.47 -13.71 -22.97
N PRO A 93 -5.53 -14.74 -23.83
CA PRO A 93 -5.45 -14.57 -25.28
C PRO A 93 -6.51 -13.59 -25.81
N GLY A 94 -6.09 -12.61 -26.61
CA GLY A 94 -6.97 -11.59 -27.19
C GLY A 94 -7.43 -10.48 -26.22
N CYS A 95 -7.08 -10.55 -24.93
CA CYS A 95 -7.44 -9.51 -23.97
C CYS A 95 -6.43 -8.36 -23.98
N THR A 96 -6.93 -7.12 -24.06
CA THR A 96 -6.10 -5.89 -24.10
C THR A 96 -5.96 -5.20 -22.74
N HIS A 97 -6.53 -5.78 -21.68
CA HIS A 97 -6.53 -5.16 -20.35
C HIS A 97 -5.10 -5.01 -19.79
N LYS A 98 -4.81 -3.86 -19.19
CA LYS A 98 -3.55 -3.56 -18.50
C LYS A 98 -3.77 -2.73 -17.25
N GLY A 99 -2.94 -2.93 -16.23
CA GLY A 99 -3.01 -2.18 -14.99
C GLY A 99 -2.08 -2.75 -13.93
N ARG A 100 -2.20 -2.29 -12.68
CA ARG A 100 -1.41 -2.85 -11.58
C ARG A 100 -1.71 -4.35 -11.40
N ARG A 101 -0.74 -5.12 -10.92
CA ARG A 101 -0.89 -6.57 -10.73
C ARG A 101 -2.15 -6.97 -9.96
N ASP A 102 -2.47 -6.29 -8.85
CA ASP A 102 -3.68 -6.55 -8.06
C ASP A 102 -4.97 -6.30 -8.86
N ASN A 103 -4.96 -5.29 -9.73
CA ASN A 103 -6.07 -5.02 -10.64
C ASN A 103 -6.19 -6.11 -11.71
N VAL A 104 -5.07 -6.53 -12.32
CA VAL A 104 -5.06 -7.59 -13.34
C VAL A 104 -5.50 -8.93 -12.73
N THR A 105 -5.03 -9.27 -11.53
CA THR A 105 -5.46 -10.48 -10.80
C THR A 105 -6.97 -10.46 -10.55
N ARG A 106 -7.53 -9.32 -10.14
CA ARG A 106 -8.99 -9.19 -9.97
C ARG A 106 -9.72 -9.32 -11.31
N HIS A 107 -9.23 -8.63 -12.34
CA HIS A 107 -9.78 -8.68 -13.69
C HIS A 107 -9.83 -10.12 -14.23
N LEU A 108 -8.76 -10.90 -14.04
CA LEU A 108 -8.73 -12.32 -14.42
C LEU A 108 -9.83 -13.11 -13.71
N LYS A 109 -10.02 -12.89 -12.41
CA LYS A 109 -11.07 -13.57 -11.62
C LYS A 109 -12.49 -13.17 -11.99
N THR A 110 -12.72 -11.98 -12.53
CA THR A 110 -14.07 -11.48 -12.83
C THR A 110 -14.45 -11.63 -14.29
N VAL A 111 -13.49 -11.52 -15.21
CA VAL A 111 -13.72 -11.51 -16.66
C VAL A 111 -13.37 -12.86 -17.30
N HIS A 112 -12.35 -13.55 -16.77
CA HIS A 112 -11.79 -14.77 -17.37
C HIS A 112 -11.88 -16.00 -16.47
N ALA A 113 -12.61 -15.93 -15.35
CA ALA A 113 -12.86 -17.11 -14.53
C ALA A 113 -13.76 -18.08 -15.31
N PRO A 114 -13.39 -19.37 -15.42
CA PRO A 114 -14.24 -20.37 -16.03
C PRO A 114 -15.48 -20.59 -15.16
N GLY A 115 -16.69 -20.48 -15.74
CA GLY A 115 -17.93 -20.90 -15.08
C GLY A 115 -18.77 -19.82 -14.37
N ARG A 116 -18.82 -18.57 -14.85
CA ARG A 116 -19.98 -17.69 -14.55
C ARG A 116 -20.99 -17.77 -15.69
N GLU A 117 -21.99 -18.62 -15.51
CA GLU A 117 -23.26 -18.51 -16.22
C GLU A 117 -23.81 -17.10 -15.95
N LYS A 118 -24.01 -16.33 -17.02
CA LYS A 118 -24.67 -15.03 -16.94
C LYS A 118 -26.15 -15.33 -16.78
N ASN A 119 -26.65 -15.30 -15.54
CA ASN A 119 -28.09 -15.24 -15.29
C ASN A 119 -28.57 -13.79 -15.51
#